data_AF-D0IEU8-F1
#
_entry.id   AF-D0IEU8-F1
#
_cell.length_a   1.000
_cell.length_b   1.000
_cell.length_c   1.000
_cell.angle_alpha   90.00
_cell.angle_beta   90.00
_cell.angle_gamma   90.00
#
_symmetry.space_group_name_H-M   'P 1'
#
loop_
_entity.id
_entity.type
_entity.pdbx_description
1 polymer ?
#
loop_
_entity_poly.entity_id
_entity_poly.type
_entity_poly.pdbx_seq_one_letter_code
_entity_poly.pdbx_strand_id
1 'polypeptide(L)'
;MYFGVLAIGADVAGGYMAMHKAKQRGSKVSLAFKAVRGEFHKRPEAAVHFHCVEGEKIDQMLDETTRTGERVNQEVHIIATCPSLHGDEPMAEFWLTLSLKVTKSEG
;
A
#
# COMPACT_ATOMS: atom_id res chain seq x y z
N MET A 1 -15.81 4.38 -12.03
CA MET A 1 -15.42 3.33 -11.05
C MET A 1 -16.14 3.56 -9.72
N TYR A 2 -16.62 2.50 -9.03
CA TYR A 2 -17.22 2.63 -7.68
C TYR A 2 -16.16 2.95 -6.62
N PHE A 3 -16.47 3.81 -5.63
CA PHE A 3 -15.56 4.20 -4.55
C PHE A 3 -14.89 3.01 -3.85
N GLY A 4 -15.65 1.97 -3.53
CA GLY A 4 -15.09 0.78 -2.87
C GLY A 4 -14.03 0.06 -3.72
N VAL A 5 -14.15 0.09 -5.05
CA VAL A 5 -13.13 -0.49 -5.96
C VAL A 5 -11.85 0.34 -5.93
N LEU A 6 -11.96 1.67 -5.83
CA LEU A 6 -10.79 2.53 -5.68
C LEU A 6 -10.07 2.28 -4.35
N ALA A 7 -10.83 2.17 -3.25
CA ALA A 7 -10.28 1.86 -1.95
C ALA A 7 -9.56 0.50 -1.95
N ILE A 8 -10.17 -0.55 -2.51
CA ILE A 8 -9.56 -1.88 -2.65
C ILE A 8 -8.31 -1.83 -3.52
N GLY A 9 -8.32 -1.11 -4.64
CA GLY A 9 -7.16 -0.97 -5.51
C GLY A 9 -5.97 -0.33 -4.80
N ALA A 10 -6.23 0.70 -3.99
CA ALA A 10 -5.21 1.33 -3.15
C ALA A 10 -4.68 0.37 -2.06
N ASP A 11 -5.60 -0.34 -1.40
CA ASP A 11 -5.29 -1.34 -0.37
C ASP A 11 -4.37 -2.44 -0.89
N VAL A 12 -4.71 -3.00 -2.06
CA VAL A 12 -3.92 -4.03 -2.72
C VAL A 12 -2.56 -3.49 -3.13
N ALA A 13 -2.48 -2.28 -3.72
CA ALA A 13 -1.20 -1.72 -4.15
C ALA A 13 -0.21 -1.53 -2.97
N GLY A 14 -0.67 -0.97 -1.86
CA GLY A 14 0.18 -0.78 -0.67
C GLY A 14 0.43 -2.08 0.10
N GLY A 15 -0.62 -2.85 0.36
CA GLY A 15 -0.54 -4.08 1.16
C GLY A 15 0.24 -5.20 0.48
N TYR A 16 0.02 -5.40 -0.82
CA TYR A 16 0.76 -6.39 -1.60
C TYR A 16 2.25 -6.08 -1.63
N MET A 17 2.64 -4.81 -1.77
CA MET A 17 4.06 -4.43 -1.77
C MET A 17 4.76 -4.85 -0.47
N ALA A 18 4.13 -4.61 0.69
CA ALA A 18 4.67 -5.04 1.97
C ALA A 18 4.75 -6.56 2.12
N MET A 19 3.70 -7.28 1.71
CA MET A 19 3.71 -8.75 1.72
C MET A 19 4.77 -9.33 0.79
N HIS A 20 4.91 -8.76 -0.41
CA HIS A 20 5.88 -9.19 -1.41
C HIS A 20 7.32 -8.98 -0.92
N LYS A 21 7.63 -7.79 -0.40
CA LYS A 21 8.96 -7.48 0.18
C LYS A 21 9.28 -8.35 1.40
N ALA A 22 8.32 -8.57 2.31
CA ALA A 22 8.50 -9.48 3.43
C ALA A 22 8.83 -10.91 2.96
N LYS A 23 8.11 -11.40 1.94
CA LYS A 23 8.37 -12.71 1.34
C LYS A 23 9.76 -12.80 0.70
N GLN A 24 10.22 -11.75 0.00
CA GLN A 24 11.59 -11.69 -0.55
C GLN A 24 12.67 -11.77 0.55
N ARG A 25 12.36 -11.30 1.76
CA ARG A 25 13.22 -11.40 2.95
C ARG A 25 13.08 -12.73 3.71
N GLY A 26 12.35 -13.71 3.17
CA GLY A 26 12.11 -14.99 3.82
C GLY A 26 11.23 -14.92 5.08
N SER A 27 10.50 -13.81 5.26
CA SER A 27 9.70 -13.54 6.46
C SER A 27 8.21 -13.52 6.15
N LYS A 28 7.38 -13.89 7.14
CA LYS A 28 5.94 -13.63 7.11
C LYS A 28 5.67 -12.30 7.80
N VAL A 29 4.60 -11.61 7.41
CA VAL A 29 4.20 -10.33 8.03
C VAL A 29 2.72 -10.35 8.37
N SER A 30 2.39 -9.94 9.60
CA SER A 30 1.05 -9.58 10.03
C SER A 30 0.79 -8.13 9.64
N LEU A 31 -0.05 -7.97 8.62
CA LEU A 31 -0.42 -6.69 8.04
C LEU A 31 -1.83 -6.28 8.51
N ALA A 32 -1.99 -4.99 8.82
CA ALA A 32 -3.30 -4.37 9.05
C ALA A 32 -3.29 -2.94 8.53
N PHE A 33 -4.46 -2.41 8.19
CA PHE A 33 -4.67 -1.00 7.88
C PHE A 33 -5.35 -0.32 9.08
N LYS A 34 -4.78 0.77 9.58
CA LYS A 34 -5.26 1.48 10.77
C LYS A 34 -6.01 2.77 10.47
N ALA A 35 -5.78 3.35 9.31
CA ALA A 35 -6.45 4.54 8.85
C ALA A 35 -6.37 4.61 7.32
N VAL A 36 -7.32 5.34 6.73
CA VAL A 36 -7.35 5.68 5.32
C VAL A 36 -7.77 7.14 5.19
N ARG A 37 -7.03 7.89 4.38
CA ARG A 37 -7.43 9.18 3.82
C ARG A 37 -7.44 9.05 2.30
N GLY A 38 -8.47 9.57 1.66
CA GLY A 38 -8.60 9.55 0.20
C GLY A 38 -8.99 10.91 -0.33
N GLU A 39 -8.35 11.34 -1.41
CA GLU A 39 -8.67 12.55 -2.16
C GLU A 39 -9.08 12.17 -3.57
N PHE A 40 -10.22 12.70 -4.04
CA PHE A 40 -10.83 12.35 -5.33
C PHE A 40 -10.82 13.57 -6.23
N HIS A 41 -9.89 13.58 -7.19
CA HIS A 41 -9.67 14.72 -8.07
C HIS A 41 -10.56 14.65 -9.31
N LYS A 42 -10.70 13.45 -9.89
CA LYS A 42 -11.44 13.20 -11.13
C LYS A 42 -12.16 11.85 -11.07
N ARG A 43 -13.22 11.72 -11.87
CA ARG A 43 -13.90 10.44 -12.04
C ARG A 43 -13.05 9.52 -12.93
N PRO A 44 -12.70 8.30 -12.49
CA PRO A 44 -12.05 7.33 -13.35
C PRO A 44 -13.07 6.67 -14.29
N GLU A 45 -12.91 6.94 -15.58
CA GLU A 45 -13.79 6.48 -16.67
C GLU A 45 -13.15 5.42 -17.58
N ALA A 46 -11.92 5.00 -17.28
CA ALA A 46 -11.21 3.92 -17.96
C ALA A 46 -10.48 3.01 -16.95
N ALA A 47 -9.61 2.14 -17.44
CA ALA A 47 -8.75 1.30 -16.60
C ALA A 47 -7.88 2.17 -15.67
N VAL A 48 -7.95 1.87 -14.37
CA VAL A 48 -7.19 2.59 -13.34
C VAL A 48 -5.93 1.82 -13.00
N HIS A 49 -4.79 2.51 -13.00
CA HIS A 49 -3.51 1.98 -12.54
C HIS A 49 -3.21 2.55 -11.15
N PHE A 50 -2.95 1.67 -10.18
CA PHE A 50 -2.62 2.05 -8.81
C PHE A 50 -1.12 1.90 -8.60
N HIS A 51 -0.48 2.98 -8.16
CA HIS A 51 0.96 3.05 -7.97
C HIS A 51 1.27 3.28 -6.50
N CYS A 52 1.96 2.34 -5.87
CA CYS A 52 2.57 2.56 -4.57
C CYS A 52 4.06 2.84 -4.79
N VAL A 53 4.52 4.04 -4.43
CA VAL A 53 5.92 4.47 -4.61
C VAL A 53 6.72 4.41 -3.31
N GLU A 54 6.17 3.75 -2.29
CA GLU A 54 6.66 3.76 -0.91
C GLU A 54 7.55 2.56 -0.59
N GLY A 55 8.23 2.02 -1.60
CA GLY A 55 9.02 0.78 -1.48
C GLY A 55 10.10 0.87 -0.40
N GLU A 56 10.85 1.98 -0.38
CA GLU A 56 11.91 2.21 0.61
C GLU A 56 11.35 2.39 2.04
N LYS A 57 10.23 3.10 2.18
CA LYS A 57 9.55 3.27 3.47
C LYS A 57 9.09 1.91 4.02
N ILE A 58 8.49 1.07 3.17
CA ILE A 58 8.08 -0.29 3.55
C ILE A 58 9.30 -1.14 3.92
N ASP A 59 10.42 -0.98 3.20
CA ASP A 59 11.66 -1.68 3.53
C ASP A 59 12.14 -1.34 4.95
N GLN A 60 12.14 -0.06 5.31
CA GLN A 60 12.49 0.42 6.64
C GLN A 60 11.54 -0.10 7.73
N MET A 61 10.23 -0.10 7.47
CA MET A 61 9.24 -0.65 8.41
C MET A 61 9.50 -2.13 8.70
N LEU A 62 9.81 -2.90 7.65
CA LEU A 62 10.11 -4.33 7.75
C LEU A 62 11.43 -4.57 8.50
N ASP A 63 12.45 -3.73 8.31
CA ASP A 63 13.72 -3.82 9.05
C ASP A 63 13.52 -3.49 10.53
N GLU A 64 12.75 -2.46 10.83
CA GLU A 64 12.44 -2.04 12.20
C GLU A 64 11.63 -3.10 12.94
N THR A 65 10.57 -3.64 12.35
CA THR A 65 9.77 -4.70 13.01
C THR A 65 10.57 -5.99 13.16
N THR A 66 11.46 -6.32 12.21
CA THR A 66 12.38 -7.46 12.34
C THR A 66 13.34 -7.28 13.53
N ARG A 67 13.93 -6.08 13.64
CA ARG A 67 14.90 -5.75 14.69
C ARG A 67 14.28 -5.69 16.08
N THR A 68 13.08 -5.11 16.19
CA THR A 68 12.43 -4.83 17.48
C THR A 68 11.49 -5.93 17.93
N GLY A 69 10.94 -6.73 17.00
CA GLY A 69 9.81 -7.62 17.28
C GLY A 69 8.47 -6.90 17.49
N GLU A 70 8.47 -5.57 17.38
CA GLU A 70 7.32 -4.72 17.63
C GLU A 70 6.61 -4.30 16.35
N ARG A 71 5.37 -3.82 16.51
CA ARG A 71 4.54 -3.38 15.40
C ARG A 71 4.90 -1.96 14.98
N VAL A 72 5.18 -1.77 13.69
CA VAL A 72 5.50 -0.47 13.09
C VAL A 72 4.28 0.05 12.33
N ASN A 73 3.96 1.33 12.49
CA ASN A 73 2.84 1.98 11.80
C ASN A 73 3.36 3.18 11.01
N GLN A 74 3.14 3.19 9.70
CA GLN A 74 3.52 4.32 8.84
C GLN A 74 2.46 4.53 7.77
N GLU A 75 2.32 5.78 7.34
CA GLU A 75 1.45 6.14 6.23
C GLU A 75 2.15 5.85 4.89
N VAL A 76 1.49 5.10 4.01
CA VAL A 76 1.93 4.84 2.64
C VAL A 76 1.00 5.55 1.65
N HIS A 77 1.59 6.21 0.66
CA HIS A 77 0.90 6.91 -0.40
C HIS A 77 0.70 6.04 -1.64
N ILE A 78 -0.53 6.04 -2.17
CA ILE A 78 -0.93 5.36 -3.40
C ILE A 78 -1.61 6.36 -4.33
N ILE A 79 -1.17 6.37 -5.59
CA ILE A 79 -1.69 7.24 -6.63
C ILE A 79 -2.49 6.39 -7.63
N ALA A 80 -3.74 6.75 -7.88
CA ALA A 80 -4.59 6.13 -8.90
C ALA A 80 -4.60 7.00 -10.16
N THR A 81 -4.27 6.42 -11.32
CA THR A 81 -4.19 7.12 -12.63
C THR A 81 -5.06 6.43 -13.67
N CYS A 82 -5.45 7.16 -14.73
CA CYS A 82 -6.13 6.60 -15.91
C CYS A 82 -5.27 6.91 -17.16
N PRO A 83 -4.23 6.11 -17.46
CA PRO A 83 -3.24 6.47 -18.49
C PRO A 83 -3.82 6.70 -19.88
N SER A 84 -4.86 5.93 -20.24
CA SER A 84 -5.53 6.05 -21.55
C SER A 84 -6.31 7.34 -21.76
N LEU A 85 -6.65 8.07 -20.69
CA LEU A 85 -7.44 9.31 -20.76
C LEU A 85 -6.64 10.54 -20.30
N HIS A 86 -5.80 10.40 -19.28
CA HIS A 86 -5.16 11.52 -18.58
C HIS A 86 -3.68 11.28 -18.27
N GLY A 87 -3.06 10.26 -18.87
CA GLY A 87 -1.65 9.94 -18.60
C GLY A 87 -1.39 9.71 -17.11
N ASP A 88 -0.40 10.43 -16.58
CA ASP A 88 0.03 10.32 -15.19
C ASP A 88 -0.73 11.24 -14.23
N GLU A 89 -1.74 11.97 -14.71
CA GLU A 89 -2.54 12.83 -13.83
C GLU A 89 -3.34 11.97 -12.83
N PRO A 90 -3.27 12.30 -11.52
CA PRO A 90 -4.02 11.56 -10.50
C PRO A 90 -5.54 11.69 -10.68
N MET A 91 -6.22 10.54 -10.70
CA MET A 91 -7.68 10.46 -10.54
C MET A 91 -8.06 10.57 -9.06
N ALA A 92 -7.28 9.91 -8.21
CA ALA A 92 -7.42 9.93 -6.77
C ALA A 92 -6.08 9.59 -6.10
N GLU A 93 -5.91 10.04 -4.87
CA GLU A 93 -4.75 9.76 -4.02
C GLU A 93 -5.23 9.16 -2.70
N PHE A 94 -4.50 8.17 -2.20
CA PHE A 94 -4.82 7.45 -0.98
C PHE A 94 -3.62 7.39 -0.06
N TRP A 95 -3.85 7.69 1.20
CA TRP A 95 -2.89 7.55 2.27
C TRP A 95 -3.40 6.52 3.26
N LEU A 96 -2.71 5.39 3.34
CA LEU A 96 -3.09 4.25 4.16
C LEU A 96 -2.09 4.11 5.30
N THR A 97 -2.57 4.10 6.55
CA THR A 97 -1.70 3.79 7.68
C THR A 97 -1.50 2.28 7.74
N LEU A 98 -0.39 1.84 7.19
CA LEU A 98 0.05 0.47 7.17
C LEU A 98 0.66 0.09 8.53
N SER A 99 0.22 -1.03 9.07
CA SER A 99 0.65 -1.56 10.35
C SER A 99 1.27 -2.95 10.15
N LEU A 100 2.58 -3.05 10.30
CA LEU A 100 3.34 -4.28 10.03
C LEU A 100 3.91 -4.86 11.32
N LYS A 101 3.84 -6.19 11.45
CA LYS A 101 4.60 -6.96 12.42
C LYS A 101 5.17 -8.21 11.76
N VAL A 102 6.48 -8.38 11.70
CA VAL A 102 7.08 -9.62 11.19
C VAL A 102 6.72 -10.77 12.13
N THR A 103 6.29 -11.89 11.55
CA THR A 103 5.93 -13.12 12.27
C THR A 103 6.91 -14.23 11.90
N LYS A 104 7.25 -15.09 12.86
CA LYS A 104 8.10 -16.26 12.59
C LYS A 104 7.33 -17.21 11.67
N SER A 105 8.02 -17.70 10.63
CA SER A 105 7.55 -18.85 9.86
C SER A 105 7.53 -20.05 10.81
N GLU A 106 6.36 -20.61 11.11
CA GLU A 106 6.30 -21.99 11.62
C GLU A 106 6.95 -22.87 10.55
N GLY A 107 8.02 -23.57 10.95
CA GLY A 107 8.80 -24.48 10.11
C GLY A 107 8.10 -25.81 9.90
#